data_AF-A0A9X3C2P2-F1
#
_entry.id   AF-A0A9X3C2P2-F1
#
_cell.length_a   1.000
_cell.length_b   1.000
_cell.length_c   1.000
_cell.angle_alpha   90.00
_cell.angle_beta   90.00
_cell.angle_gamma   90.00
#
_symmetry.space_group_name_H-M   'P 1'
#
loop_
_entity.id
_entity.type
_entity.pdbx_description
1 polymer ?
#
loop_
_entity_poly.entity_id
_entity_poly.type
_entity_poly.pdbx_seq_one_letter_code
_entity_poly.pdbx_strand_id
1 'polypeptide(L)'
;MHGEADDGVTVDQLADLSAGLLDDSTAARLRRRARTDPEVGTVLAGLDRVRREVAALGEDPTSAAEVPDHVTSAIVEALRAAPPPRRRRPPWRRAGR
;
A
#
# COMPACT_ATOMS: atom_id res chain seq x y z
N MET A 1 -24.01 -2.90 -3.58
CA MET A 1 -24.59 -1.57 -3.84
C MET A 1 -23.52 -0.51 -3.59
N HIS A 2 -22.54 -0.37 -4.49
CA HIS A 2 -21.60 0.75 -4.47
C HIS A 2 -22.25 1.83 -5.31
N GLY A 3 -22.57 2.96 -4.69
CA GLY A 3 -23.40 4.01 -5.26
C GLY A 3 -22.82 4.58 -6.55
N GLU A 4 -23.72 4.90 -7.48
CA GLU A 4 -23.45 5.63 -8.70
C GLU A 4 -22.67 6.92 -8.42
N ALA A 5 -21.45 6.99 -8.93
CA ALA A 5 -20.80 8.24 -9.30
C ALA A 5 -20.48 8.14 -10.79
N ASP A 6 -21.49 8.31 -11.62
CA ASP A 6 -21.38 8.44 -13.07
C ASP A 6 -20.99 9.88 -13.49
N ASP A 7 -20.29 10.65 -12.65
CA ASP A 7 -19.89 12.03 -13.00
C ASP A 7 -18.59 12.56 -12.36
N GLY A 8 -17.73 11.74 -11.76
CA GLY A 8 -16.50 12.26 -11.14
C GLY A 8 -15.54 11.23 -10.58
N VAL A 9 -14.28 11.63 -10.38
CA VAL A 9 -13.31 10.83 -9.61
C VAL A 9 -13.63 11.01 -8.13
N THR A 10 -13.84 9.90 -7.42
CA THR A 10 -14.14 9.92 -5.98
C THR A 10 -12.88 9.86 -5.12
N VAL A 11 -12.96 10.34 -3.88
CA VAL A 11 -11.84 10.27 -2.93
C VAL A 11 -11.46 8.83 -2.61
N ASP A 12 -12.43 7.92 -2.45
CA ASP A 12 -12.16 6.50 -2.17
C ASP A 12 -11.39 5.84 -3.32
N GLN A 13 -11.70 6.16 -4.58
CA GLN A 13 -10.92 5.69 -5.73
C GLN A 13 -9.47 6.21 -5.72
N LEU A 14 -9.24 7.43 -5.22
CA LEU A 14 -7.88 7.97 -5.07
C LEU A 14 -7.14 7.32 -3.90
N ALA A 15 -7.85 6.99 -2.82
CA ALA A 15 -7.31 6.21 -1.72
C ALA A 15 -6.89 4.81 -2.19
N ASP A 16 -7.77 4.09 -2.90
CA ASP A 16 -7.47 2.77 -3.46
C ASP A 16 -6.29 2.80 -4.45
N LEU A 17 -6.20 3.87 -5.26
CA LEU A 17 -5.05 4.11 -6.12
C LEU A 17 -3.76 4.25 -5.31
N SER A 18 -3.78 5.04 -4.23
CA SER A 18 -2.62 5.26 -3.36
C SER A 18 -2.22 4.00 -2.56
N ALA A 19 -3.18 3.14 -2.26
CA ALA A 19 -2.99 1.85 -1.60
C ALA A 19 -2.53 0.74 -2.56
N GLY A 20 -2.56 0.99 -3.88
CA GLY A 20 -2.19 0.00 -4.90
C GLY A 20 -3.20 -1.14 -5.03
N LEU A 21 -4.46 -0.89 -4.68
CA LEU A 21 -5.53 -1.89 -4.69
C LEU A 21 -6.27 -1.99 -6.03
N LEU A 22 -6.01 -1.05 -6.93
CA LEU A 22 -6.63 -1.00 -8.25
C LEU A 22 -5.87 -1.83 -9.28
N ASP A 23 -6.60 -2.36 -10.26
CA ASP A 23 -5.99 -2.93 -11.45
C ASP A 23 -5.23 -1.87 -12.27
N ASP A 24 -4.26 -2.32 -13.06
CA ASP A 24 -3.37 -1.43 -13.82
C ASP A 24 -4.13 -0.49 -14.77
N SER A 25 -5.25 -0.94 -15.34
CA SER A 25 -6.00 -0.16 -16.32
C SER A 25 -6.76 0.99 -15.64
N THR A 26 -7.43 0.71 -14.53
CA THR A 26 -8.12 1.71 -13.69
C THR A 26 -7.11 2.68 -13.10
N ALA A 27 -5.99 2.16 -12.59
CA ALA A 27 -4.93 2.98 -12.02
C ALA A 27 -4.30 3.92 -13.08
N ALA A 28 -4.06 3.43 -14.30
CA ALA A 28 -3.56 4.25 -15.40
C ALA A 28 -4.55 5.34 -15.81
N ARG A 29 -5.86 5.05 -15.82
CA ARG A 29 -6.91 6.05 -16.11
C ARG A 29 -6.91 7.17 -15.07
N LEU A 30 -6.89 6.83 -13.79
CA LEU A 30 -6.88 7.83 -12.71
C LEU A 30 -5.60 8.68 -12.71
N ARG A 31 -4.43 8.06 -12.94
CA ARG A 31 -3.17 8.81 -13.11
C ARG A 31 -3.19 9.74 -14.31
N ARG A 32 -3.87 9.38 -15.42
CA ARG A 32 -4.08 10.29 -16.54
C ARG A 32 -4.98 11.46 -16.15
N ARG A 33 -6.08 11.17 -15.46
CA ARG A 33 -7.03 12.19 -15.00
C ARG A 33 -6.36 13.20 -14.07
N ALA A 34 -5.58 12.74 -13.10
CA ALA A 34 -4.81 13.59 -12.19
C ALA A 34 -3.82 14.53 -12.87
N ARG A 35 -3.32 14.16 -14.06
CA ARG A 35 -2.43 15.03 -14.87
C ARG A 35 -3.19 16.10 -15.65
N THR A 36 -4.46 15.88 -15.93
CA THR A 36 -5.32 16.79 -16.71
C THR A 36 -6.28 17.59 -15.85
N ASP A 37 -6.47 17.18 -14.59
CA ASP A 37 -7.46 17.69 -13.66
C ASP A 37 -6.74 18.15 -12.37
N PRO A 38 -6.56 19.48 -12.17
CA PRO A 38 -5.80 20.00 -11.05
C PRO A 38 -6.38 19.61 -9.68
N GLU A 39 -7.71 19.50 -9.56
CA GLU A 39 -8.36 19.15 -8.29
C GLU A 39 -8.01 17.72 -7.88
N VAL A 40 -8.15 16.78 -8.82
CA VAL A 40 -7.73 15.38 -8.63
C VAL A 40 -6.23 15.29 -8.32
N GLY A 41 -5.41 16.11 -8.99
CA GLY A 41 -3.98 16.21 -8.73
C GLY A 41 -3.66 16.67 -7.30
N THR A 42 -4.37 17.69 -6.80
CA THR A 42 -4.21 18.20 -5.43
C THR A 42 -4.56 17.15 -4.38
N VAL A 43 -5.66 16.42 -4.56
CA VAL A 43 -6.07 15.37 -3.61
C VAL A 43 -5.03 14.26 -3.54
N LEU A 44 -4.55 13.77 -4.70
CA LEU A 44 -3.50 12.76 -4.74
C LEU A 44 -2.19 13.23 -4.10
N ALA A 45 -1.77 14.47 -4.37
CA ALA A 45 -0.58 15.04 -3.75
C ALA A 45 -0.71 15.12 -2.22
N GLY A 46 -1.92 15.41 -1.71
CA GLY A 46 -2.23 15.38 -0.28
C GLY A 46 -2.09 13.98 0.32
N LEU A 47 -2.65 12.95 -0.33
CA LEU A 47 -2.51 11.56 0.12
C LEU A 47 -1.04 11.09 0.12
N ASP A 48 -0.29 11.42 -0.93
CA ASP A 48 1.13 11.11 -1.03
C ASP A 48 1.95 11.81 0.07
N ARG A 49 1.56 13.03 0.44
CA ARG A 49 2.18 13.77 1.55
C ARG A 49 1.93 13.08 2.88
N VAL A 50 0.67 12.74 3.20
CA VAL A 50 0.33 12.00 4.43
C VAL A 50 1.10 10.68 4.52
N ARG A 51 1.18 9.95 3.40
CA ARG A 51 1.95 8.70 3.34
C ARG A 51 3.43 8.92 3.69
N ARG A 52 4.06 9.98 3.18
CA ARG A 52 5.46 10.32 3.51
C ARG A 52 5.62 10.76 4.96
N GLU A 53 4.69 11.55 5.49
CA GLU A 53 4.72 11.99 6.89
C GLU A 53 4.58 10.80 7.84
N VAL A 54 3.65 9.88 7.58
CA VAL A 54 3.51 8.64 8.36
C VAL A 54 4.76 7.75 8.23
N ALA A 55 5.36 7.65 7.04
CA ALA A 55 6.61 6.90 6.88
C ALA A 55 7.76 7.52 7.69
N ALA A 56 7.88 8.85 7.70
CA ALA A 56 8.88 9.56 8.48
C ALA A 56 8.67 9.35 10.00
N LEU A 57 7.42 9.33 10.48
CA LEU A 57 7.12 8.97 11.87
C LEU A 57 7.56 7.53 12.19
N GLY A 58 7.45 6.59 11.25
CA GLY A 58 7.94 5.23 11.42
C GLY A 58 9.46 5.11 11.50
N GLU A 59 10.20 6.07 10.96
CA GLU A 59 11.67 6.15 11.04
C GLU A 59 12.14 6.90 12.29
N ASP A 60 11.27 7.71 12.90
CA ASP A 60 11.56 8.47 14.11
C ASP A 60 11.41 7.57 15.37
N PRO A 61 12.51 7.22 16.07
CA PRO A 61 12.46 6.37 17.25
C PRO A 61 11.74 7.02 18.43
N THR A 62 11.48 8.33 18.38
CA THR A 62 10.75 9.07 19.42
C THR A 62 9.25 9.15 19.13
N SER A 63 8.81 8.79 17.92
CA SER A 63 7.40 8.83 17.53
C SER A 63 6.54 7.77 18.21
N ALA A 64 7.14 6.74 18.80
CA ALA A 64 6.44 5.66 19.48
C ALA A 64 7.19 5.23 20.74
N ALA A 65 6.46 4.64 21.68
CA ALA A 65 7.08 4.02 22.85
C ALA A 65 7.91 2.81 22.44
N GLU A 66 8.96 2.52 23.21
CA GLU A 66 9.78 1.33 23.02
C GLU A 66 8.94 0.06 23.13
N VAL A 67 9.22 -0.93 22.27
CA VAL A 67 8.52 -2.21 22.25
C VAL A 67 8.94 -3.03 23.49
N PRO A 68 8.00 -3.50 24.33
CA PRO A 68 8.36 -4.32 25.48
C PRO A 68 9.06 -5.63 25.09
N ASP A 69 10.13 -6.00 25.80
CA ASP A 69 10.96 -7.17 25.51
C ASP A 69 10.20 -8.50 25.34
N HIS A 70 9.14 -8.69 26.13
CA HIS A 70 8.33 -9.90 26.08
C HIS A 70 7.59 -10.05 24.74
N VAL A 71 7.24 -8.94 24.07
CA VAL A 71 6.58 -8.94 22.76
C VAL A 71 7.57 -9.42 21.70
N THR A 72 8.76 -8.85 21.67
CA THR A 72 9.84 -9.27 20.75
C THR A 72 10.19 -10.75 20.97
N SER A 73 10.29 -11.18 22.22
CA SER A 73 10.58 -12.57 22.58
C SER A 73 9.48 -13.52 22.09
N ALA A 74 8.21 -13.18 22.29
CA ALA A 74 7.08 -13.97 21.83
C ALA A 74 7.04 -14.09 20.29
N ILE A 75 7.34 -13.01 19.56
CA ILE A 75 7.42 -13.02 18.09
C ILE A 75 8.55 -13.95 17.64
N VAL A 76 9.73 -13.85 18.25
CA VAL A 76 10.88 -14.71 17.92
C VAL A 76 10.55 -16.19 18.17
N GLU A 77 9.90 -16.52 19.28
CA GLU A 77 9.45 -17.88 19.58
C GLU A 77 8.45 -18.39 18.54
N ALA A 78 7.43 -17.58 18.22
CA ALA A 78 6.43 -17.92 17.20
C ALA A 78 7.06 -18.16 15.83
N LEU A 79 8.03 -17.33 15.41
CA LEU A 79 8.74 -17.49 14.14
C LEU A 79 9.60 -18.77 14.11
N ARG A 80 10.18 -19.19 15.24
CA ARG A 80 10.93 -20.44 15.34
C ARG A 80 10.03 -21.68 15.32
N ALA A 81 8.85 -21.57 15.91
CA ALA A 81 7.84 -22.63 15.89
C ALA A 81 7.13 -22.76 14.53
N ALA A 82 7.13 -21.70 13.72
CA ALA A 82 6.47 -21.69 12.42
C ALA A 82 7.14 -22.66 11.42
N PRO A 83 6.35 -23.42 10.64
CA PRO A 83 6.89 -24.26 9.58
C PRO A 83 7.56 -23.40 8.50
N PRO A 84 8.59 -23.92 7.80
CA PRO A 84 9.28 -23.18 6.76
C PRO A 84 8.30 -22.73 5.68
N PRO A 85 8.41 -21.48 5.19
CA PRO A 85 7.52 -20.97 4.16
C PRO A 85 7.63 -21.86 2.92
N ARG A 86 6.49 -22.29 2.38
CA ARG A 86 6.45 -23.03 1.12
C ARG A 86 7.01 -22.13 0.03
N ARG A 87 8.24 -22.40 -0.42
CA ARG A 87 8.85 -21.70 -1.56
C ARG A 87 7.92 -21.84 -2.77
N ARG A 88 7.20 -20.77 -3.14
CA ARG A 88 6.51 -20.71 -4.43
C ARG A 88 7.60 -20.69 -5.50
N ARG A 89 7.75 -21.78 -6.27
CA ARG A 89 8.70 -21.81 -7.38
C ARG A 89 8.23 -20.78 -8.42
N PRO A 90 9.08 -19.84 -8.87
CA PRO A 90 8.69 -18.90 -9.90
C PRO A 90 8.37 -19.63 -11.22
N PRO A 91 7.32 -19.24 -11.95
CA PRO A 91 6.86 -19.95 -13.16
C PRO A 91 7.85 -19.87 -14.33
N TRP A 92 8.81 -18.95 -14.31
CA TRP A 92 9.73 -18.70 -15.42
C TRP A 92 10.88 -19.70 -15.56
N ARG A 93 11.03 -20.68 -14.64
CA ARG A 93 12.06 -21.73 -14.74
C ARG A 93 11.64 -22.99 -15.51
N ARG A 94 10.48 -22.99 -16.18
CA ARG A 94 10.02 -24.12 -17.03
C ARG A 94 10.26 -23.91 -18.54
N ALA A 95 10.64 -22.71 -18.99
CA ALA A 95 10.80 -22.39 -20.41
C ALA A 95 12.25 -22.58 -20.91
N GLY A 96 12.84 -23.74 -20.66
CA GLY A 96 14.21 -24.02 -21.08
C GLY A 96 14.61 -25.48 -20.97
N ARG A 97 14.05 -26.32 -21.87
CA ARG A 97 14.73 -27.51 -22.38
C ARG A 97 14.08 -27.98 -23.66
#